data_AF-A0A356BYB7-F1
#
_entry.id   AF-A0A356BYB7-F1
#
_cell.length_a   1.000
_cell.length_b   1.000
_cell.length_c   1.000
_cell.angle_alpha   90.00
_cell.angle_beta   90.00
_cell.angle_gamma   90.00
#
_symmetry.space_group_name_H-M   'P 1'
#
loop_
_entity.id
_entity.type
_entity.pdbx_description
1 polymer ?
#
loop_
_entity_poly.entity_id
_entity_poly.type
_entity_poly.pdbx_seq_one_letter_code
_entity_poly.pdbx_strand_id
1 'polypeptide(L)'
;MRFVVLCDASQPQKVATICRKTGLGVEIQSFSNPEYPHLHPDGIKVHQEHYGSISTKALHGPFGDLSPGSCDRLIRQVTKERFEFAYDYARQLGAEHVVLHHGYIPNTNTFGGWLRRSGDFWREFLASKDPGVTFYLENLLEADAKLIGEVLRTVNHPNLKACLDLGHAFCHGKPPVHEWVEELGELIGYVHFHDNLGDQDAHLSLGQGR
;
A
#
# COMPACT_ATOMS: atom_id res chain seq x y z
N MET A 1 10.14 15.80 0.31
CA MET A 1 9.16 16.59 1.09
C MET A 1 8.45 15.63 2.03
N ARG A 2 8.14 16.03 3.27
CA ARG A 2 7.34 15.21 4.21
C ARG A 2 5.90 15.68 4.14
N PHE A 3 4.96 14.75 4.15
CA PHE A 3 3.52 15.03 4.13
C PHE A 3 2.82 14.08 5.09
N VAL A 4 1.60 14.43 5.47
CA VAL A 4 0.69 13.58 6.23
C VAL A 4 -0.61 13.53 5.45
N VAL A 5 -1.16 12.33 5.31
CA VAL A 5 -2.40 12.08 4.56
C VAL A 5 -3.44 11.45 5.48
N LEU A 6 -4.71 11.60 5.11
CA LEU A 6 -5.82 10.90 5.75
C LEU A 6 -6.29 9.76 4.86
N CYS A 7 -6.42 8.55 5.41
CA CYS A 7 -7.09 7.45 4.73
C CYS A 7 -8.59 7.74 4.67
N ASP A 8 -9.17 7.72 3.47
CA ASP A 8 -10.53 8.19 3.30
C ASP A 8 -11.64 7.20 3.62
N ALA A 9 -11.28 5.92 3.77
CA ALA A 9 -12.22 4.82 3.99
C ALA A 9 -13.44 4.91 3.04
N SER A 10 -13.20 5.28 1.78
CA SER A 10 -14.22 5.45 0.73
C SER A 10 -15.28 6.54 1.03
N GLN A 11 -14.94 7.56 1.82
CA GLN A 11 -15.83 8.66 2.21
C GLN A 11 -15.32 10.04 1.72
N PRO A 12 -15.23 10.26 0.39
CA PRO A 12 -14.53 11.41 -0.17
C PRO A 12 -15.08 12.77 0.26
N GLN A 13 -16.39 12.90 0.40
CA GLN A 13 -17.02 14.15 0.84
C GLN A 13 -16.61 14.55 2.26
N LYS A 14 -16.56 13.58 3.18
CA LYS A 14 -16.23 13.84 4.60
C LYS A 14 -14.75 14.19 4.72
N VAL A 15 -13.88 13.37 4.14
CA VAL A 15 -12.43 13.50 4.30
C VAL A 15 -11.91 14.73 3.56
N ALA A 16 -12.43 15.06 2.37
CA ALA A 16 -12.02 16.29 1.67
C ALA A 16 -12.29 17.56 2.49
N THR A 17 -13.37 17.59 3.28
CA THR A 17 -13.65 18.71 4.19
C THR A 17 -12.56 18.86 5.25
N ILE A 18 -12.06 17.74 5.78
CA ILE A 18 -10.98 17.73 6.78
C ILE A 18 -9.65 18.12 6.13
N CYS A 19 -9.31 17.53 4.98
CA CYS A 19 -8.10 17.86 4.23
C CYS A 19 -8.02 19.37 3.92
N ARG A 20 -9.09 19.99 3.43
CA ARG A 20 -9.11 21.44 3.15
C ARG A 20 -8.93 22.31 4.38
N LYS A 21 -9.47 21.89 5.53
CA LYS A 21 -9.33 22.63 6.80
C LYS A 21 -7.93 22.51 7.41
N THR A 22 -7.27 21.38 7.19
CA THR A 22 -6.02 21.03 7.88
C THR A 22 -4.78 21.16 6.98
N GLY A 23 -4.96 21.20 5.66
CA GLY A 23 -3.87 21.14 4.69
C GLY A 23 -3.29 19.73 4.49
N LEU A 24 -3.88 18.70 5.10
CA LEU A 24 -3.46 17.31 4.94
C LEU A 24 -3.80 16.78 3.54
N GLY A 25 -2.99 15.84 3.05
CA GLY A 25 -3.29 15.09 1.85
C GLY A 25 -4.33 14.00 2.11
N VAL A 26 -4.52 13.12 1.12
CA VAL A 26 -5.47 12.00 1.21
C VAL A 26 -4.89 10.73 0.63
N GLU A 27 -5.19 9.61 1.27
CA GLU A 27 -5.06 8.28 0.67
C GLU A 27 -6.45 7.77 0.31
N ILE A 28 -6.63 7.51 -0.99
CA ILE A 28 -7.90 7.07 -1.57
C ILE A 28 -7.97 5.55 -1.47
N GLN A 29 -8.93 5.04 -0.72
CA GLN A 29 -9.08 3.60 -0.46
C GLN A 29 -10.22 2.95 -1.25
N SER A 30 -11.11 3.72 -1.88
CA SER A 30 -12.23 3.20 -2.67
C SER A 30 -11.82 2.13 -3.70
N PHE A 31 -10.69 2.36 -4.38
CA PHE A 31 -10.19 1.49 -5.46
C PHE A 31 -9.35 0.31 -4.96
N SER A 32 -9.23 0.11 -3.65
CA SER A 32 -8.80 -1.17 -3.08
C SER A 32 -9.80 -2.29 -3.37
N ASN A 33 -11.07 -1.93 -3.60
CA ASN A 33 -12.11 -2.83 -4.09
C ASN A 33 -12.24 -2.69 -5.63
N PRO A 34 -11.87 -3.72 -6.42
CA PRO A 34 -12.00 -3.69 -7.87
C PRO A 34 -13.43 -3.53 -8.39
N GLU A 35 -14.45 -3.87 -7.57
CA GLU A 35 -15.86 -3.70 -7.94
C GLU A 35 -16.35 -2.26 -7.75
N TYR A 36 -15.59 -1.41 -7.06
CA TYR A 36 -16.01 -0.03 -6.76
C TYR A 36 -16.42 0.77 -8.01
N PRO A 37 -15.66 0.75 -9.13
CA PRO A 37 -16.07 1.49 -10.34
C PRO A 37 -17.34 0.94 -11.00
N HIS A 38 -17.65 -0.35 -10.81
CA HIS A 38 -18.88 -0.95 -11.32
C HIS A 38 -20.09 -0.54 -10.47
N LEU A 39 -19.92 -0.53 -9.15
CA LEU A 39 -20.95 -0.10 -8.19
C LEU A 39 -21.15 1.42 -8.17
N HIS A 40 -20.10 2.17 -8.52
CA HIS A 40 -20.08 3.62 -8.55
C HIS A 40 -19.49 4.11 -9.89
N PRO A 41 -20.29 4.09 -10.98
CA PRO A 41 -19.83 4.53 -12.31
C PRO A 41 -19.28 5.97 -12.34
N ASP A 42 -19.82 6.86 -11.49
CA ASP A 42 -19.35 8.24 -11.32
C ASP A 42 -18.20 8.38 -10.31
N GLY A 43 -17.66 7.27 -9.79
CA GLY A 43 -16.71 7.24 -8.69
C GLY A 43 -15.48 8.12 -8.94
N ILE A 44 -14.87 8.03 -10.12
CA ILE A 44 -13.72 8.90 -10.49
C ILE A 44 -14.10 10.37 -10.40
N LYS A 45 -15.24 10.75 -11.00
CA LYS A 45 -15.71 12.14 -11.03
C LYS A 45 -15.94 12.67 -9.62
N VAL A 46 -16.60 11.89 -8.76
CA VAL A 46 -16.82 12.24 -7.34
C VAL A 46 -15.50 12.48 -6.61
N HIS A 47 -14.51 11.59 -6.81
CA HIS A 47 -13.19 11.76 -6.19
C HIS A 47 -12.45 12.98 -6.75
N GLN A 48 -12.54 13.26 -8.05
CA GLN A 48 -11.95 14.46 -8.65
C GLN A 48 -12.59 15.75 -8.15
N GLU A 49 -13.92 15.79 -8.00
CA GLU A 49 -14.64 16.94 -7.46
C GLU A 49 -14.23 17.23 -6.01
N HIS A 50 -14.05 16.20 -5.19
CA HIS A 50 -13.66 16.35 -3.80
C HIS A 50 -12.16 16.59 -3.59
N TYR A 51 -11.31 15.87 -4.32
CA TYR A 51 -9.85 15.85 -4.10
C TYR A 51 -9.04 16.62 -5.14
N GLY A 52 -9.66 17.23 -6.15
CA GLY A 52 -8.96 17.98 -7.19
C GLY A 52 -8.09 19.12 -6.64
N SER A 53 -8.52 19.76 -5.54
CA SER A 53 -7.77 20.81 -4.84
C SER A 53 -6.80 20.31 -3.77
N ILE A 54 -6.80 19.02 -3.46
CA ILE A 54 -5.89 18.43 -2.46
C ILE A 54 -4.56 18.12 -3.14
N SER A 55 -3.46 18.64 -2.57
CA SER A 55 -2.13 18.59 -3.20
C SER A 55 -1.54 17.19 -3.21
N THR A 56 -1.47 16.54 -2.04
CA THR A 56 -0.89 15.21 -1.89
C THR A 56 -1.97 14.15 -1.94
N LYS A 57 -1.84 13.22 -2.88
CA LYS A 57 -2.77 12.12 -3.09
C LYS A 57 -2.01 10.81 -3.17
N ALA A 58 -2.46 9.85 -2.39
CA ALA A 58 -2.08 8.45 -2.46
C ALA A 58 -3.28 7.60 -2.85
N LEU A 59 -3.04 6.39 -3.34
CA LEU A 59 -4.06 5.39 -3.61
C LEU A 59 -3.64 4.05 -3.01
N HIS A 60 -4.55 3.43 -2.27
CA HIS A 60 -4.36 2.07 -1.79
C HIS A 60 -4.95 1.08 -2.80
N GLY A 61 -4.13 0.20 -3.33
CA GLY A 61 -4.54 -0.78 -4.33
C GLY A 61 -5.23 -2.02 -3.73
N PRO A 62 -5.79 -2.89 -4.59
CA PRO A 62 -6.32 -4.18 -4.17
C PRO A 62 -5.22 -5.09 -3.60
N PHE A 63 -5.57 -5.92 -2.62
CA PHE A 63 -4.60 -6.80 -1.96
C PHE A 63 -5.10 -8.21 -1.64
N GLY A 64 -6.41 -8.40 -1.40
CA GLY A 64 -6.98 -9.71 -1.07
C GLY A 64 -6.73 -10.74 -2.18
N ASP A 65 -6.22 -11.93 -1.81
CA ASP A 65 -5.90 -13.05 -2.69
C ASP A 65 -4.84 -12.80 -3.78
N LEU A 66 -4.17 -11.64 -3.75
CA LEU A 66 -3.15 -11.28 -4.74
C LEU A 66 -1.75 -11.63 -4.24
N SER A 67 -0.88 -12.13 -5.12
CA SER A 67 0.49 -12.46 -4.74
C SER A 67 1.45 -12.42 -5.94
N PRO A 68 2.31 -11.39 -6.06
CA PRO A 68 3.29 -11.26 -7.16
C PRO A 68 4.31 -12.40 -7.18
N GLY A 69 4.57 -13.04 -6.02
CA GLY A 69 5.46 -14.18 -5.90
C GLY A 69 4.78 -15.55 -5.94
N SER A 70 3.46 -15.64 -6.16
CA SER A 70 2.73 -16.93 -6.20
C SER A 70 3.41 -17.95 -7.11
N CYS A 71 3.39 -19.25 -6.75
CA CYS A 71 3.85 -20.32 -7.63
C CYS A 71 2.92 -20.50 -8.85
N ASP A 72 1.63 -20.20 -8.68
CA ASP A 72 0.65 -20.23 -9.75
C ASP A 72 0.79 -19.01 -10.66
N ARG A 73 0.97 -19.26 -11.96
CA ARG A 73 1.11 -18.21 -12.98
C ARG A 73 -0.19 -17.43 -13.18
N LEU A 74 -1.36 -18.04 -13.03
CA LEU A 74 -2.64 -17.37 -13.19
C LEU A 74 -2.87 -16.38 -12.04
N ILE A 75 -2.49 -16.73 -10.81
CA ILE A 75 -2.54 -15.80 -9.67
C ILE A 75 -1.62 -14.60 -9.91
N ARG A 76 -0.40 -14.82 -10.42
CA ARG A 76 0.50 -13.70 -10.78
C ARG A 76 -0.09 -12.82 -11.89
N GLN A 77 -0.75 -13.43 -12.88
CA GLN A 77 -1.41 -12.68 -13.96
C GLN A 77 -2.54 -11.79 -13.41
N VAL A 78 -3.42 -12.35 -12.56
CA VAL A 78 -4.50 -11.59 -11.91
C VAL A 78 -3.93 -10.48 -11.02
N THR A 79 -2.85 -10.76 -10.29
CA THR A 79 -2.14 -9.76 -9.48
C THR A 79 -1.63 -8.61 -10.34
N LYS A 80 -1.02 -8.91 -11.48
CA LYS A 80 -0.57 -7.89 -12.44
C LYS A 80 -1.74 -7.02 -12.90
N GLU A 81 -2.83 -7.62 -13.33
CA GLU A 81 -4.02 -6.90 -13.79
C GLU A 81 -4.60 -5.98 -12.71
N ARG A 82 -4.60 -6.41 -11.44
CA ARG A 82 -5.07 -5.60 -10.31
C ARG A 82 -4.10 -4.49 -9.91
N PHE A 83 -2.80 -4.69 -10.06
CA PHE A 83 -1.82 -3.63 -9.84
C PHE A 83 -1.82 -2.59 -10.96
N GLU A 84 -2.03 -3.02 -12.21
CA GLU A 84 -2.26 -2.09 -13.33
C GLU A 84 -3.55 -1.30 -13.13
N PHE A 85 -4.64 -1.96 -12.67
CA PHE A 85 -5.86 -1.27 -12.26
C PHE A 85 -5.58 -0.18 -11.22
N ALA A 86 -4.87 -0.51 -10.13
CA ALA A 86 -4.54 0.48 -9.10
C ALA A 86 -3.73 1.67 -9.67
N TYR A 87 -2.74 1.38 -10.52
CA TYR A 87 -1.94 2.40 -11.19
C TYR A 87 -2.78 3.28 -12.11
N ASP A 88 -3.66 2.71 -12.93
CA ASP A 88 -4.51 3.45 -13.86
C ASP A 88 -5.45 4.41 -13.13
N TYR A 89 -6.05 3.99 -12.01
CA TYR A 89 -6.88 4.87 -11.19
C TYR A 89 -6.05 5.92 -10.45
N ALA A 90 -4.85 5.57 -9.99
CA ALA A 90 -3.95 6.55 -9.37
C ALA A 90 -3.62 7.68 -10.36
N ARG A 91 -3.32 7.34 -11.63
CA ARG A 91 -3.07 8.31 -12.70
C ARG A 91 -4.29 9.20 -12.98
N GLN A 92 -5.47 8.63 -13.09
CA GLN A 92 -6.71 9.37 -13.35
C GLN A 92 -7.07 10.35 -12.20
N LEU A 93 -6.66 10.03 -10.98
CA LEU A 93 -6.91 10.83 -9.79
C LEU A 93 -5.75 11.76 -9.44
N GLY A 94 -4.65 11.72 -10.20
CA GLY A 94 -3.44 12.49 -9.93
C GLY A 94 -2.77 12.11 -8.61
N ALA A 95 -2.81 10.83 -8.24
CA ALA A 95 -2.08 10.27 -7.11
C ALA A 95 -0.66 9.86 -7.55
N GLU A 96 0.33 10.34 -6.80
CA GLU A 96 1.76 10.08 -7.05
C GLU A 96 2.31 8.97 -6.14
N HIS A 97 1.49 8.50 -5.20
CA HIS A 97 1.82 7.47 -4.21
C HIS A 97 0.85 6.30 -4.33
N VAL A 98 1.34 5.08 -4.49
CA VAL A 98 0.49 3.89 -4.62
C VAL A 98 0.92 2.82 -3.62
N VAL A 99 0.05 2.47 -2.68
CA VAL A 99 0.30 1.43 -1.67
C VAL A 99 -0.23 0.09 -2.18
N LEU A 100 0.62 -0.95 -2.12
CA LEU A 100 0.34 -2.30 -2.59
C LEU A 100 0.89 -3.32 -1.59
N HIS A 101 0.28 -4.50 -1.58
CA HIS A 101 0.67 -5.60 -0.68
C HIS A 101 1.39 -6.71 -1.44
N HIS A 102 2.20 -7.49 -0.73
CA HIS A 102 2.89 -8.62 -1.35
C HIS A 102 2.14 -9.95 -1.25
N GLY A 103 1.14 -10.09 -0.35
CA GLY A 103 0.34 -11.31 -0.21
C GLY A 103 1.15 -12.60 -0.09
N TYR A 104 2.26 -12.57 0.66
CA TYR A 104 3.03 -13.76 1.00
C TYR A 104 2.38 -14.38 2.22
N ILE A 105 1.95 -15.63 2.11
CA ILE A 105 1.43 -16.40 3.24
C ILE A 105 2.49 -17.43 3.62
N PRO A 106 3.02 -17.40 4.86
CA PRO A 106 3.99 -18.37 5.33
C PRO A 106 3.55 -19.81 5.08
N ASN A 107 4.50 -20.67 4.72
CA ASN A 107 4.31 -22.11 4.44
C ASN A 107 3.45 -22.48 3.21
N THR A 108 2.92 -21.51 2.46
CA THR A 108 2.22 -21.79 1.18
C THR A 108 3.19 -21.84 -0.02
N ASN A 109 4.39 -21.26 0.14
CA ASN A 109 5.44 -21.20 -0.87
C ASN A 109 6.81 -21.31 -0.20
N THR A 110 7.79 -21.87 -0.93
CA THR A 110 9.19 -21.72 -0.52
C THR A 110 9.59 -20.26 -0.59
N PHE A 111 10.25 -19.76 0.46
CA PHE A 111 10.62 -18.35 0.57
C PHE A 111 11.45 -17.88 -0.62
N GLY A 112 12.56 -18.55 -0.93
CA GLY A 112 13.42 -18.18 -2.06
C GLY A 112 12.74 -18.30 -3.43
N GLY A 113 11.86 -19.28 -3.62
CA GLY A 113 11.09 -19.43 -4.84
C GLY A 113 10.08 -18.29 -5.04
N TRP A 114 9.40 -17.90 -3.96
CA TRP A 114 8.47 -16.77 -3.95
C TRP A 114 9.21 -15.45 -4.18
N LEU A 115 10.32 -15.22 -3.48
CA LEU A 115 11.12 -13.99 -3.59
C LEU A 115 11.63 -13.77 -5.02
N ARG A 116 12.16 -14.82 -5.67
CA ARG A 116 12.62 -14.74 -7.06
C ARG A 116 11.50 -14.28 -7.99
N ARG A 117 10.33 -14.92 -7.91
CA ARG A 117 9.18 -14.59 -8.78
C ARG A 117 8.63 -13.20 -8.48
N SER A 118 8.56 -12.81 -7.20
CA SER A 118 8.15 -11.47 -6.80
C SER A 118 9.11 -10.41 -7.35
N GLY A 119 10.42 -10.65 -7.27
CA GLY A 119 11.42 -9.75 -7.85
C GLY A 119 11.28 -9.60 -9.36
N ASP A 120 11.06 -10.70 -10.09
CA ASP A 120 10.81 -10.68 -11.54
C ASP A 120 9.53 -9.90 -11.87
N PHE A 121 8.45 -10.16 -11.13
CA PHE A 121 7.17 -9.47 -11.26
C PHE A 121 7.33 -7.95 -11.08
N TRP A 122 7.98 -7.51 -10.00
CA TRP A 122 8.13 -6.09 -9.70
C TRP A 122 8.97 -5.37 -10.75
N ARG A 123 10.07 -5.99 -11.21
CA ARG A 123 10.88 -5.43 -12.30
C ARG A 123 10.07 -5.27 -13.58
N GLU A 124 9.28 -6.28 -13.95
CA GLU A 124 8.41 -6.21 -15.13
C GLU A 124 7.32 -5.14 -14.98
N PHE A 125 6.64 -5.12 -13.84
CA PHE A 125 5.57 -4.16 -13.57
C PHE A 125 6.08 -2.72 -13.60
N LEU A 126 7.23 -2.43 -12.97
CA LEU A 126 7.78 -1.09 -12.83
C LEU A 126 8.44 -0.56 -14.11
N ALA A 127 8.88 -1.44 -15.03
CA ALA A 127 9.64 -1.06 -16.23
C ALA A 127 8.94 -0.03 -17.14
N SER A 128 7.61 0.06 -17.08
CA SER A 128 6.79 0.96 -17.91
C SER A 128 6.07 2.06 -17.13
N LYS A 129 6.34 2.20 -15.82
CA LYS A 129 5.60 3.14 -14.96
C LYS A 129 6.19 4.53 -15.00
N ASP A 130 5.35 5.54 -14.81
CA ASP A 130 5.76 6.93 -14.73
C ASP A 130 6.76 7.11 -13.56
N PRO A 131 7.98 7.63 -13.81
CA PRO A 131 8.96 7.91 -12.75
C PRO A 131 8.47 8.91 -11.69
N GLY A 132 7.40 9.66 -11.95
CA GLY A 132 6.73 10.52 -10.98
C GLY A 132 5.84 9.78 -9.98
N VAL A 133 5.56 8.50 -10.19
CA VAL A 133 4.77 7.67 -9.26
C VAL A 133 5.71 6.79 -8.43
N THR A 134 5.52 6.78 -7.12
CA THR A 134 6.22 5.89 -6.19
C THR A 134 5.26 4.83 -5.66
N PHE A 135 5.70 3.58 -5.71
CA PHE A 135 4.99 2.42 -5.18
C PHE A 135 5.54 2.05 -3.82
N TYR A 136 4.66 1.68 -2.90
CA TYR A 136 5.00 1.33 -1.53
C TYR A 136 4.51 -0.07 -1.24
N LEU A 137 5.43 -0.96 -0.86
CA LEU A 137 5.14 -2.32 -0.45
C LEU A 137 4.86 -2.35 1.05
N GLU A 138 3.62 -2.65 1.42
CA GLU A 138 3.16 -2.63 2.80
C GLU A 138 3.35 -3.98 3.50
N ASN A 139 3.71 -3.95 4.79
CA ASN A 139 3.62 -5.11 5.69
C ASN A 139 2.19 -5.34 6.14
N LEU A 140 1.80 -6.61 6.30
CA LEU A 140 0.48 -7.00 6.75
C LEU A 140 0.54 -8.11 7.80
N LEU A 141 1.08 -9.29 7.46
CA LEU A 141 1.01 -10.48 8.34
C LEU A 141 2.39 -11.00 8.75
N GLU A 142 3.45 -10.28 8.41
CA GLU A 142 4.81 -10.78 8.56
C GLU A 142 5.23 -10.75 10.01
N ALA A 143 5.97 -11.78 10.43
CA ALA A 143 6.51 -11.83 11.78
C ALA A 143 7.67 -10.84 11.99
N ASP A 144 8.33 -10.40 10.91
CA ASP A 144 9.48 -9.49 10.91
C ASP A 144 9.56 -8.73 9.57
N ALA A 145 10.45 -7.73 9.51
CA ALA A 145 10.64 -6.89 8.33
C ALA A 145 11.43 -7.55 7.17
N LYS A 146 11.93 -8.77 7.36
CA LYS A 146 12.92 -9.39 6.48
C LYS A 146 12.39 -9.56 5.06
N LEU A 147 11.16 -10.08 4.92
CA LEU A 147 10.57 -10.36 3.61
C LEU A 147 10.51 -9.10 2.74
N ILE A 148 10.00 -8.00 3.29
CA ILE A 148 9.83 -6.73 2.58
C ILE A 148 11.20 -6.16 2.25
N GLY A 149 12.11 -6.12 3.22
CA GLY A 149 13.47 -5.67 2.99
C GLY A 149 14.16 -6.46 1.87
N GLU A 150 14.00 -7.79 1.84
CA GLU A 150 14.59 -8.63 0.79
C GLU A 150 13.94 -8.41 -0.58
N VAL A 151 12.62 -8.22 -0.68
CA VAL A 151 11.96 -7.86 -1.94
C VAL A 151 12.52 -6.55 -2.47
N LEU A 152 12.56 -5.50 -1.63
CA LEU A 152 13.01 -4.18 -2.03
C LEU A 152 14.48 -4.18 -2.48
N ARG A 153 15.37 -4.86 -1.73
CA ARG A 153 16.79 -4.98 -2.11
C ARG A 153 16.99 -5.84 -3.36
N THR A 154 16.16 -6.85 -3.58
CA THR A 154 16.20 -7.69 -4.78
C THR A 154 15.73 -6.94 -6.03
N VAL A 155 14.70 -6.10 -5.90
CA VAL A 155 14.17 -5.30 -7.01
C VAL A 155 15.06 -4.09 -7.28
N ASN A 156 15.55 -3.43 -6.23
CA ASN A 156 16.45 -2.28 -6.25
C ASN A 156 16.01 -1.19 -7.25
N HIS A 157 14.75 -0.79 -7.17
CA HIS A 157 14.16 0.22 -8.05
C HIS A 157 13.91 1.53 -7.28
N PRO A 158 14.25 2.72 -7.83
CA PRO A 158 14.11 3.99 -7.11
C PRO A 158 12.67 4.31 -6.71
N ASN A 159 11.70 3.91 -7.53
CA ASN A 159 10.26 4.12 -7.30
C ASN A 159 9.56 3.00 -6.52
N LEU A 160 10.29 2.05 -5.92
CA LEU A 160 9.71 1.04 -5.04
C LEU A 160 10.32 1.16 -3.65
N LYS A 161 9.47 1.40 -2.65
CA LYS A 161 9.86 1.63 -1.25
C LYS A 161 8.97 0.81 -0.31
N ALA A 162 9.29 0.76 0.97
CA ALA A 162 8.41 0.18 1.98
C ALA A 162 7.33 1.19 2.38
N CYS A 163 6.09 0.71 2.50
CA CYS A 163 5.13 1.26 3.45
C CYS A 163 5.31 0.47 4.76
N LEU A 164 5.74 1.13 5.83
CA LEU A 164 5.75 0.48 7.15
C LEU A 164 4.44 0.84 7.86
N ASP A 165 3.55 -0.13 7.98
CA ASP A 165 2.40 -0.04 8.88
C ASP A 165 2.82 -0.44 10.29
N LEU A 166 2.80 0.53 11.20
CA LEU A 166 3.19 0.33 12.60
C LEU A 166 2.16 -0.51 13.36
N GLY A 167 0.88 -0.42 13.00
CA GLY A 167 -0.20 -1.16 13.61
C GLY A 167 -0.12 -2.65 13.28
N HIS A 168 0.08 -2.98 12.00
CA HIS A 168 0.34 -4.36 11.56
C HIS A 168 1.61 -4.92 12.23
N ALA A 169 2.70 -4.14 12.26
CA ALA A 169 3.96 -4.57 12.87
C ALA A 169 3.79 -4.83 14.38
N PHE A 170 3.02 -4.02 15.09
CA PHE A 170 2.73 -4.23 16.51
C PHE A 170 1.77 -5.41 16.76
N CYS A 171 0.79 -5.61 15.88
CA CYS A 171 -0.22 -6.66 16.04
C CYS A 171 0.28 -8.06 15.62
N HIS A 172 1.08 -8.14 14.56
CA HIS A 172 1.47 -9.40 13.92
C HIS A 172 2.97 -9.69 14.00
N GLY A 173 3.78 -8.65 14.17
CA GLY A 173 5.23 -8.77 14.32
C GLY A 173 5.62 -9.38 15.66
N LYS A 174 6.78 -10.06 15.66
CA LYS A 174 7.41 -10.58 16.89
C LYS A 174 8.42 -9.61 17.47
N PRO A 175 9.31 -9.00 16.66
CA PRO A 175 10.17 -7.95 17.15
C PRO A 175 9.36 -6.69 17.49
N PRO A 176 9.81 -5.88 18.47
CA PRO A 176 9.30 -4.54 18.67
C PRO A 176 9.37 -3.70 17.38
N VAL A 177 8.41 -2.79 17.21
CA VAL A 177 8.30 -1.95 15.99
C VAL A 177 9.58 -1.16 15.69
N HIS A 178 10.35 -0.73 16.70
CA HIS A 178 11.60 -0.01 16.44
C HIS A 178 12.65 -0.87 15.68
N GLU A 179 12.67 -2.19 15.89
CA GLU A 179 13.56 -3.08 15.14
C GLU A 179 13.15 -3.18 13.66
N TRP A 180 11.85 -3.05 13.34
CA TRP A 180 11.39 -2.93 11.95
C TRP A 180 11.89 -1.64 11.30
N VAL A 181 11.87 -0.54 12.05
CA VAL A 181 12.38 0.76 11.59
C VAL A 181 13.88 0.68 11.30
N GLU A 182 14.64 0.04 12.18
CA GLU A 182 16.09 -0.16 12.02
C GLU A 182 16.43 -1.06 10.83
N GLU A 183 15.73 -2.19 10.67
CA GLU A 183 15.97 -3.15 9.58
C GLU A 183 15.63 -2.57 8.19
N LEU A 184 14.50 -1.86 8.08
CA LEU A 184 14.09 -1.26 6.80
C LEU A 184 14.85 0.04 6.50
N GLY A 185 15.14 0.86 7.52
CA GLY A 185 15.93 2.09 7.38
C GLY A 185 15.49 2.97 6.21
N GLU A 186 16.41 3.28 5.29
CA GLU A 186 16.19 4.13 4.12
C GLU A 186 15.27 3.51 3.04
N LEU A 187 14.87 2.25 3.22
CA LEU A 187 13.86 1.63 2.37
C LEU A 187 12.46 2.17 2.69
N ILE A 188 12.23 2.71 3.88
CA ILE A 188 10.94 3.29 4.28
C ILE A 188 10.72 4.59 3.51
N GLY A 189 9.65 4.62 2.71
CA GLY A 189 9.22 5.81 1.98
C GLY A 189 7.82 6.29 2.36
N TYR A 190 7.06 5.46 3.08
CA TYR A 190 5.69 5.74 3.52
C TYR A 190 5.42 5.01 4.83
N VAL A 191 4.53 5.55 5.67
CA VAL A 191 4.22 4.97 6.97
C VAL A 191 2.72 5.07 7.21
N HIS A 192 2.10 3.93 7.48
CA HIS A 192 0.76 3.89 8.06
C HIS A 192 0.89 3.79 9.58
N PHE A 193 0.04 4.53 10.27
CA PHE A 193 0.03 4.50 11.72
C PHE A 193 -1.38 4.71 12.24
N HIS A 194 -1.81 3.72 13.01
CA HIS A 194 -3.02 3.69 13.81
C HIS A 194 -2.69 2.88 15.07
N ASP A 195 -3.59 2.90 16.05
CA ASP A 195 -3.39 2.14 17.28
C ASP A 195 -4.12 0.79 17.21
N ASN A 196 -3.67 -0.16 18.03
CA ASN A 196 -4.39 -1.37 18.40
C ASN A 196 -3.93 -1.86 19.80
N LEU A 197 -4.41 -3.02 20.26
CA LEU A 197 -4.05 -3.58 21.57
C LEU A 197 -3.04 -4.73 21.48
N GLY A 198 -2.54 -5.04 20.27
CA GLY A 198 -1.62 -6.13 19.98
C GLY A 198 -2.29 -7.51 19.75
N ASP A 199 -3.64 -7.56 19.74
CA ASP A 199 -4.42 -8.79 19.59
C ASP A 199 -5.11 -8.90 18.23
N GLN A 200 -5.58 -7.78 17.69
CA GLN A 200 -6.19 -7.66 16.38
C GLN A 200 -5.91 -6.29 15.77
N ASP A 201 -5.98 -6.22 14.44
CA ASP A 201 -5.79 -5.00 13.70
C ASP A 201 -7.02 -4.07 13.81
N ALA A 202 -7.13 -3.37 14.94
CA ALA A 202 -8.36 -2.68 15.35
C ALA A 202 -8.56 -1.26 14.78
N HIS A 203 -7.54 -0.68 14.13
CA HIS A 203 -7.58 0.67 13.53
C HIS A 203 -8.08 1.74 14.52
N LEU A 204 -7.65 1.66 15.78
CA LEU A 204 -8.03 2.62 16.80
C LEU A 204 -7.38 3.98 16.52
N SER A 205 -8.04 5.05 17.02
CA SER A 205 -7.43 6.38 17.02
C SER A 205 -6.16 6.41 17.86
N LEU A 206 -5.19 7.23 17.47
CA LEU A 206 -3.92 7.36 18.21
C LEU A 206 -4.14 7.74 19.68
N GLY A 207 -3.42 7.07 20.57
CA GLY A 207 -3.55 7.18 22.01
C GLY A 207 -4.72 6.37 22.60
N GLN A 208 -5.44 5.59 21.80
CA GLN A 208 -6.50 4.68 22.27
C GLN A 208 -6.03 3.22 22.34
N GLY A 209 -4.83 2.92 21.85
CA GLY A 209 -4.17 1.63 21.97
C GLY A 209 -2.84 1.73 22.71
N ARG A 210 -1.87 0.91 22.28
CA ARG A 210 -0.55 0.76 22.89
C ARG A 210 0.57 0.88 21.88
#